data_AF-A0A179IEP9-F1
#
_entry.id   AF-A0A179IEP9-F1
#
_cell.length_a   1.000
_cell.length_b   1.000
_cell.length_c   1.000
_cell.angle_alpha   90.00
_cell.angle_beta   90.00
_cell.angle_gamma   90.00
#
_symmetry.space_group_name_H-M   'P 1'
#
loop_
_entity.id
_entity.type
_entity.pdbx_description
1 polymer ?
#
loop_
_entity_poly.entity_id
_entity_poly.type
_entity_poly.pdbx_seq_one_letter_code
_entity_poly.pdbx_strand_id
1 'polypeptide(L)'
;MDHPRSGGLRASLRFVSQRILRTTPRFIAQVVVFFVFIYFVATFAPTSFSNGYEKLLVWSGRIHPSMTKSTEDVRVVVFGSQDVLGSAVSDPDSSRTSWTLQLCKKLGCTSYRSLVPPGDAQPALTSNGLYETAVDEFLSSVEGADLLESPASDYEFLKTQYPVPTTPDLAAQVQAFLSLPPETTQSRSTIWIFTFGTWEVWNLASLPPATANDILDSMAKYIFEQAELLYLKALNPRSIAFSSFWAGIDPSHMKMLMAANASKTIDERALETFRILVPKLFDMTLAPLWQTRPVPPYPHTRAEHMRNAIALSRRWNEQVEKHMAEWQAKARSKPDGVEAEHVPSTSDVPATDADVQGFVDALPEDMRPEIGAANVAFAPYPKRMGAQLAVDEGMEALMMNAEMRRSGAQDSAGNAAPTANASLLFTDVWTPCFASTMDRPGQGEESDLLSCDAPDEYLFYDESTFGQRVVDYVAARTANEVLDVMFPPVH
;
A
#
# COMPACT_ATOMS: atom_id res chain seq x y z
N MET A 1 -18.55 -68.10 74.87
CA MET A 1 -17.61 -67.65 75.91
C MET A 1 -17.50 -66.14 75.85
N ASP A 2 -17.83 -65.53 76.98
CA ASP A 2 -17.76 -64.15 77.46
C ASP A 2 -17.14 -62.98 76.64
N HIS A 3 -17.87 -61.86 76.78
CA HIS A 3 -17.61 -60.40 76.60
C HIS A 3 -16.21 -59.84 76.99
N PRO A 4 -15.90 -58.50 76.89
CA PRO A 4 -16.67 -57.30 76.41
C PRO A 4 -15.86 -56.26 75.57
N ARG A 5 -16.54 -55.26 74.96
CA ARG A 5 -16.44 -53.79 75.24
C ARG A 5 -16.85 -52.89 74.06
N SER A 6 -17.47 -51.78 74.47
CA SER A 6 -18.08 -50.68 73.75
C SER A 6 -17.11 -49.58 73.31
N GLY A 7 -17.48 -48.82 72.25
CA GLY A 7 -17.08 -47.40 72.10
C GLY A 7 -16.59 -47.02 70.71
N GLY A 8 -17.39 -46.27 69.95
CA GLY A 8 -16.92 -45.68 68.68
C GLY A 8 -17.95 -44.87 67.89
N LEU A 9 -19.18 -45.38 67.76
CA LEU A 9 -20.16 -44.75 66.84
C LEU A 9 -21.00 -43.59 67.43
N ARG A 10 -21.02 -43.41 68.76
CA ARG A 10 -21.79 -42.33 69.42
C ARG A 10 -21.02 -41.01 69.58
N ALA A 11 -19.71 -40.98 69.28
CA ALA A 11 -18.90 -39.77 69.36
C ALA A 11 -18.88 -38.97 68.04
N SER A 12 -18.95 -39.63 66.88
CA SER A 12 -18.86 -38.98 65.57
C SER A 12 -20.14 -38.25 65.15
N LEU A 13 -21.32 -38.71 65.61
CA LEU A 13 -22.62 -38.09 65.29
C LEU A 13 -22.94 -36.85 66.14
N ARG A 14 -22.23 -36.62 67.25
CA ARG A 14 -22.40 -35.38 68.06
C ARG A 14 -21.51 -34.23 67.59
N PHE A 15 -20.47 -34.49 66.79
CA PHE A 15 -19.56 -33.43 66.31
C PHE A 15 -20.08 -32.71 65.06
N VAL A 16 -20.96 -33.33 64.26
CA VAL A 16 -21.47 -32.75 63.02
C VAL A 16 -22.76 -31.93 63.22
N SER A 17 -23.57 -32.19 64.26
CA SER A 17 -24.83 -31.44 64.45
C SER A 17 -24.67 -30.08 65.15
N GLN A 18 -23.59 -29.85 65.91
CA GLN A 18 -23.39 -28.56 66.60
C GLN A 18 -22.68 -27.49 65.76
N ARG A 19 -22.01 -27.85 64.65
CA ARG A 19 -21.34 -26.86 63.78
C ARG A 19 -22.22 -26.32 62.65
N ILE A 20 -23.32 -27.01 62.33
CA ILE A 20 -24.27 -26.61 61.26
C ILE A 20 -25.38 -25.67 61.79
N LEU A 21 -25.58 -25.58 63.11
CA LEU A 21 -26.64 -24.78 63.74
C LEU A 21 -26.23 -23.36 64.19
N ARG A 22 -25.01 -22.91 63.88
CA ARG A 22 -24.55 -21.53 64.22
C ARG A 22 -24.28 -20.63 63.01
N THR A 23 -24.42 -21.12 61.78
CA THR A 23 -24.21 -20.33 60.54
C THR A 23 -25.47 -20.24 59.65
N THR A 24 -26.59 -20.76 60.13
CA THR A 24 -27.82 -20.95 59.34
C THR A 24 -28.60 -19.67 58.97
N PRO A 25 -28.62 -18.55 59.74
CA PRO A 25 -29.37 -17.38 59.31
C PRO A 25 -28.67 -16.60 58.18
N ARG A 26 -27.33 -16.65 58.08
CA ARG A 26 -26.59 -15.96 57.01
C ARG A 26 -26.70 -16.68 55.67
N PHE A 27 -26.69 -18.00 55.67
CA PHE A 27 -26.80 -18.78 54.43
C PHE A 27 -28.21 -18.69 53.83
N ILE A 28 -29.26 -18.77 54.67
CA ILE A 28 -30.64 -18.59 54.21
C ILE A 28 -30.87 -17.14 53.74
N ALA A 29 -30.36 -16.14 54.46
CA ALA A 29 -30.45 -14.75 54.02
C ALA A 29 -29.72 -14.50 52.69
N GLN A 30 -28.54 -15.10 52.48
CA GLN A 30 -27.80 -14.98 51.22
C GLN A 30 -28.52 -15.66 50.05
N VAL A 31 -29.13 -16.83 50.27
CA VAL A 31 -29.93 -17.51 49.25
C VAL A 31 -31.19 -16.69 48.91
N VAL A 32 -31.89 -16.15 49.92
CA VAL A 32 -33.06 -15.30 49.70
C VAL A 32 -32.68 -14.01 48.98
N VAL A 33 -31.58 -13.35 49.34
CA VAL A 33 -31.07 -12.16 48.64
C VAL A 33 -30.68 -12.49 47.20
N PHE A 34 -30.10 -13.66 46.94
CA PHE A 34 -29.74 -14.08 45.59
C PHE A 34 -30.98 -14.33 44.72
N PHE A 35 -32.01 -14.98 45.27
CA PHE A 35 -33.27 -15.19 44.55
C PHE A 35 -34.05 -13.89 44.36
N VAL A 36 -34.05 -12.99 45.34
CA VAL A 36 -34.66 -11.65 45.21
C VAL A 36 -33.90 -10.82 44.18
N PHE A 37 -32.56 -10.88 44.15
CA PHE A 37 -31.74 -10.19 43.16
C PHE A 37 -32.00 -10.74 41.75
N ILE A 38 -32.04 -12.06 41.56
CA ILE A 38 -32.38 -12.68 40.26
C ILE A 38 -33.80 -12.32 39.85
N TYR A 39 -34.77 -12.37 40.77
CA TYR A 39 -36.15 -11.98 40.48
C TYR A 39 -36.24 -10.51 40.09
N PHE A 40 -35.54 -9.62 40.80
CA PHE A 40 -35.49 -8.18 40.49
C PHE A 40 -34.82 -7.91 39.14
N VAL A 41 -33.73 -8.60 38.81
CA VAL A 41 -33.10 -8.53 37.48
C VAL A 41 -34.05 -9.08 36.41
N ALA A 42 -34.76 -10.18 36.65
CA ALA A 42 -35.66 -10.75 35.66
C ALA A 42 -36.96 -9.95 35.44
N THR A 43 -37.46 -9.24 36.47
CA THR A 43 -38.72 -8.47 36.38
C THR A 43 -38.51 -6.98 36.12
N PHE A 44 -37.36 -6.42 36.49
CA PHE A 44 -37.05 -4.99 36.31
C PHE A 44 -35.87 -4.73 35.36
N ALA A 45 -35.23 -5.75 34.77
CA ALA A 45 -34.37 -5.50 33.62
C ALA A 45 -35.23 -5.13 32.40
N PRO A 46 -35.10 -3.90 31.85
CA PRO A 46 -35.74 -3.57 30.59
C PRO A 46 -35.23 -4.51 29.50
N THR A 47 -36.13 -5.03 28.66
CA THR A 47 -35.83 -5.90 27.51
C THR A 47 -35.08 -5.20 26.36
N SER A 48 -34.41 -4.07 26.64
CA SER A 48 -33.57 -3.32 25.71
C SER A 48 -32.20 -2.99 26.34
N PHE A 49 -31.48 -4.01 26.77
CA PHE A 49 -30.16 -3.84 27.38
C PHE A 49 -29.01 -3.63 26.38
N SER A 50 -29.26 -3.47 25.07
CA SER A 50 -28.16 -3.28 24.08
C SER A 50 -28.01 -1.89 23.45
N ASN A 51 -28.99 -0.97 23.51
CA ASN A 51 -28.94 0.26 22.68
C ASN A 51 -29.02 1.60 23.44
N GLY A 52 -28.96 1.61 24.78
CA GLY A 52 -29.24 2.82 25.57
C GLY A 52 -28.06 3.44 26.34
N TYR A 53 -26.98 2.70 26.58
CA TYR A 53 -25.91 3.15 27.49
C TYR A 53 -24.81 3.98 26.82
N GLU A 54 -24.80 4.12 25.50
CA GLU A 54 -23.84 5.02 24.82
C GLU A 54 -24.08 6.51 25.14
N LYS A 55 -25.28 6.90 25.55
CA LYS A 55 -25.61 8.31 25.82
C LYS A 55 -25.37 8.78 27.26
N LEU A 56 -25.06 7.89 28.20
CA LEU A 56 -24.91 8.24 29.63
C LEU A 56 -23.48 8.11 30.17
N LEU A 57 -22.52 7.68 29.35
CA LEU A 57 -21.09 7.62 29.68
C LEU A 57 -20.25 8.55 28.81
N VAL A 58 -20.74 9.77 28.54
CA VAL A 58 -19.93 10.86 27.97
C VAL A 58 -19.14 11.54 29.09
N TRP A 59 -18.17 10.82 29.64
CA TRP A 59 -17.17 11.40 30.54
C TRP A 59 -15.78 10.87 30.17
N SER A 60 -15.28 11.45 29.09
CA SER A 60 -13.92 11.52 28.53
C SER A 60 -14.10 11.61 27.01
N GLY A 61 -13.44 12.58 26.37
CA GLY A 61 -13.57 12.87 24.94
C GLY A 61 -13.07 11.73 24.06
N ARG A 62 -13.85 10.65 23.95
CA ARG A 62 -13.61 9.60 22.96
C ARG A 62 -14.21 10.03 21.64
N ILE A 63 -13.35 10.06 20.63
CA ILE A 63 -13.69 10.26 19.23
C ILE A 63 -14.54 9.06 18.79
N HIS A 64 -15.63 9.33 18.08
CA HIS A 64 -16.52 8.29 17.59
C HIS A 64 -15.77 7.38 16.57
N PRO A 65 -15.84 6.05 16.66
CA PRO A 65 -15.10 5.13 15.77
C PRO A 65 -15.48 5.23 14.29
N SER A 66 -16.60 5.90 13.97
CA SER A 66 -16.98 6.28 12.60
C SER A 66 -16.06 7.33 11.97
N MET A 67 -15.17 7.98 12.74
CA MET A 67 -14.26 9.00 12.22
C MET A 67 -13.03 8.45 11.52
N THR A 68 -12.64 7.19 11.77
CA THR A 68 -11.32 6.67 11.36
C THR A 68 -11.34 5.35 10.60
N LYS A 69 -12.41 4.56 10.73
CA LYS A 69 -12.57 3.29 10.01
C LYS A 69 -13.36 3.40 8.72
N SER A 70 -13.58 4.61 8.24
CA SER A 70 -14.37 4.81 7.05
C SER A 70 -13.44 4.77 5.83
N THR A 71 -13.40 3.61 5.16
CA THR A 71 -13.06 3.53 3.73
C THR A 71 -14.20 4.08 2.87
N GLU A 72 -15.23 4.71 3.46
CA GLU A 72 -16.26 5.38 2.68
C GLU A 72 -15.56 6.53 1.94
N ASP A 73 -15.58 6.43 0.62
CA ASP A 73 -15.04 7.44 -0.29
C ASP A 73 -13.49 7.52 -0.34
N VAL A 74 -12.88 6.37 -0.64
CA VAL A 74 -11.45 6.26 -1.02
C VAL A 74 -11.30 6.39 -2.53
N ARG A 75 -10.45 7.32 -2.95
CA ARG A 75 -9.92 7.43 -4.31
C ARG A 75 -8.53 6.78 -4.40
N VAL A 76 -8.27 6.06 -5.49
CA VAL A 76 -6.92 5.58 -5.83
C VAL A 76 -6.42 6.28 -7.08
N VAL A 77 -5.23 6.87 -7.01
CA VAL A 77 -4.53 7.44 -8.17
C VAL A 77 -3.18 6.74 -8.33
N VAL A 78 -2.90 6.24 -9.52
CA VAL A 78 -1.70 5.45 -9.82
C VAL A 78 -0.83 6.18 -10.84
N PHE A 79 0.44 6.38 -10.50
CA PHE A 79 1.52 6.80 -11.38
C PHE A 79 2.52 5.65 -11.50
N GLY A 80 3.14 5.45 -12.65
CA GLY A 80 4.01 4.29 -12.80
C GLY A 80 4.38 3.90 -14.21
N SER A 81 4.99 2.73 -14.29
CA SER A 81 5.22 1.97 -15.51
C SER A 81 4.57 0.59 -15.41
N GLN A 82 4.54 -0.14 -16.52
CA GLN A 82 4.24 -1.58 -16.50
C GLN A 82 5.25 -2.28 -15.56
N ASP A 83 4.81 -3.28 -14.81
CA ASP A 83 5.64 -4.03 -13.88
C ASP A 83 5.24 -5.51 -13.88
N VAL A 84 6.04 -6.34 -13.19
CA VAL A 84 5.81 -7.79 -13.11
C VAL A 84 4.48 -8.13 -12.43
N LEU A 85 4.00 -7.27 -11.55
CA LEU A 85 2.74 -7.44 -10.84
C LEU A 85 1.51 -7.13 -11.72
N GLY A 86 1.69 -6.56 -12.90
CA GLY A 86 0.60 -6.20 -13.80
C GLY A 86 -0.03 -4.86 -13.44
N SER A 87 0.75 -3.79 -13.33
CA SER A 87 0.26 -2.41 -13.18
C SER A 87 -0.45 -1.87 -14.42
N ALA A 88 -0.19 -2.46 -15.59
CA ALA A 88 -0.83 -2.15 -16.86
C ALA A 88 -1.51 -3.38 -17.45
N VAL A 89 -2.56 -3.14 -18.24
CA VAL A 89 -3.25 -4.17 -19.03
C VAL A 89 -3.19 -3.74 -20.49
N SER A 90 -2.81 -4.65 -21.38
CA SER A 90 -2.63 -4.36 -22.81
C SER A 90 -3.95 -4.25 -23.57
N ASP A 91 -5.00 -4.95 -23.12
CA ASP A 91 -6.31 -4.94 -23.76
C ASP A 91 -7.42 -4.56 -22.75
N PRO A 92 -8.06 -3.39 -22.90
CA PRO A 92 -9.14 -2.94 -22.02
C PRO A 92 -10.41 -3.80 -22.10
N ASP A 93 -10.60 -4.59 -23.16
CA ASP A 93 -11.71 -5.53 -23.32
C ASP A 93 -11.38 -6.94 -22.78
N SER A 94 -10.14 -7.16 -22.34
CA SER A 94 -9.76 -8.41 -21.69
C SER A 94 -10.42 -8.53 -20.31
N SER A 95 -10.66 -9.76 -19.85
CA SER A 95 -11.12 -10.01 -18.48
C SER A 95 -10.06 -9.70 -17.41
N ARG A 96 -8.87 -9.28 -17.82
CA ARG A 96 -7.76 -8.95 -16.92
C ARG A 96 -7.89 -7.54 -16.38
N THR A 97 -7.26 -7.33 -15.24
CA THR A 97 -7.27 -6.04 -14.55
C THR A 97 -5.93 -5.85 -13.87
N SER A 98 -5.50 -4.59 -13.73
CA SER A 98 -4.27 -4.32 -13.01
C SER A 98 -4.43 -4.65 -11.52
N TRP A 99 -3.32 -4.96 -10.86
CA TRP A 99 -3.34 -5.22 -9.42
C TRP A 99 -3.80 -4.01 -8.61
N THR A 100 -3.50 -2.79 -9.07
CA THR A 100 -3.96 -1.54 -8.44
C THR A 100 -5.47 -1.34 -8.60
N LEU A 101 -6.07 -1.75 -9.72
CA LEU A 101 -7.52 -1.72 -9.91
C LEU A 101 -8.20 -2.79 -9.02
N GLN A 102 -7.62 -3.98 -8.95
CA GLN A 102 -8.13 -5.03 -8.05
C GLN A 102 -8.02 -4.64 -6.59
N LEU A 103 -6.90 -4.02 -6.17
CA LEU A 103 -6.77 -3.44 -4.83
C LEU A 103 -7.90 -2.46 -4.56
N CYS A 104 -8.19 -1.58 -5.52
CA CYS A 104 -9.25 -0.60 -5.36
C CYS A 104 -10.64 -1.24 -5.19
N LYS A 105 -10.93 -2.31 -5.95
CA LYS A 105 -12.14 -3.12 -5.77
C LYS A 105 -12.20 -3.77 -4.38
N LYS A 106 -11.07 -4.30 -3.87
CA LYS A 106 -11.00 -4.91 -2.53
C LYS A 106 -11.17 -3.91 -1.40
N LEU A 107 -10.70 -2.68 -1.58
CA LEU A 107 -10.89 -1.57 -0.62
C LEU A 107 -12.30 -0.96 -0.68
N GLY A 108 -13.07 -1.21 -1.75
CA GLY A 108 -14.37 -0.59 -1.97
C GLY A 108 -14.26 0.88 -2.35
N CYS A 109 -13.25 1.25 -3.15
CA CYS A 109 -13.06 2.62 -3.61
C CYS A 109 -14.29 3.20 -4.32
N THR A 110 -14.42 4.52 -4.26
CA THR A 110 -15.38 5.29 -5.05
C THR A 110 -14.84 5.70 -6.42
N SER A 111 -13.53 5.92 -6.53
CA SER A 111 -12.88 6.30 -7.78
C SER A 111 -11.49 5.70 -7.95
N TYR A 112 -11.13 5.42 -9.21
CA TYR A 112 -9.83 4.87 -9.60
C TYR A 112 -9.34 5.60 -10.85
N ARG A 113 -8.08 6.04 -10.82
CA ARG A 113 -7.44 6.66 -11.97
C ARG A 113 -6.01 6.15 -12.11
N SER A 114 -5.69 5.54 -13.24
CA SER A 114 -4.33 5.13 -13.58
C SER A 114 -3.78 6.01 -14.68
N LEU A 115 -2.54 6.47 -14.49
CA LEU A 115 -1.72 7.15 -15.49
C LEU A 115 -0.56 6.26 -15.96
N VAL A 116 -0.55 5.01 -15.52
CA VAL A 116 0.40 4.00 -16.01
C VAL A 116 0.17 3.81 -17.52
N PRO A 117 1.22 3.87 -18.35
CA PRO A 117 1.11 3.60 -19.77
C PRO A 117 0.49 2.22 -20.05
N PRO A 118 -0.24 2.06 -21.17
CA PRO A 118 -0.88 0.79 -21.49
C PRO A 118 0.16 -0.32 -21.71
N GLY A 119 -0.25 -1.59 -21.60
CA GLY A 119 0.68 -2.72 -21.60
C GLY A 119 1.47 -2.93 -22.90
N ASP A 120 1.02 -2.35 -24.01
CA ASP A 120 1.66 -2.36 -25.32
C ASP A 120 2.60 -1.16 -25.58
N ALA A 121 2.56 -0.14 -24.73
CA ALA A 121 3.45 1.01 -24.83
C ALA A 121 4.87 0.68 -24.37
N GLN A 122 5.85 1.45 -24.85
CA GLN A 122 7.20 1.41 -24.28
C GLN A 122 7.16 1.71 -22.78
N PRO A 123 8.01 1.04 -21.98
CA PRO A 123 8.04 1.31 -20.56
C PRO A 123 8.51 2.71 -20.19
N ALA A 124 7.91 3.26 -19.13
CA ALA A 124 8.33 4.54 -18.57
C ALA A 124 9.42 4.34 -17.50
N LEU A 125 10.33 5.32 -17.41
CA LEU A 125 11.22 5.48 -16.27
C LEU A 125 10.65 6.53 -15.31
N THR A 126 11.15 6.53 -14.08
CA THR A 126 10.86 7.54 -13.06
C THR A 126 11.22 8.93 -13.55
N SER A 127 12.35 9.05 -14.26
CA SER A 127 12.72 10.26 -14.98
C SER A 127 13.54 9.91 -16.22
N ASN A 128 13.02 10.27 -17.40
CA ASN A 128 13.73 10.06 -18.66
C ASN A 128 14.96 10.98 -18.72
N GLY A 129 14.85 12.21 -18.23
CA GLY A 129 15.94 13.19 -18.22
C GLY A 129 17.10 12.82 -17.29
N LEU A 130 16.82 12.27 -16.09
CA LEU A 130 17.89 11.77 -15.20
C LEU A 130 18.64 10.60 -15.83
N TYR A 131 17.92 9.69 -16.50
CA TYR A 131 18.52 8.56 -17.20
C TYR A 131 19.42 9.04 -18.35
N GLU A 132 18.88 9.87 -19.24
CA GLU A 132 19.58 10.41 -20.41
C GLU A 132 20.86 11.15 -20.00
N THR A 133 20.73 12.10 -19.07
CA THR A 133 21.85 12.93 -18.60
C THR A 133 22.97 12.05 -18.04
N ALA A 134 22.63 11.08 -17.19
CA ALA A 134 23.65 10.26 -16.53
C ALA A 134 24.29 9.24 -17.48
N VAL A 135 23.53 8.69 -18.44
CA VAL A 135 24.11 7.83 -19.48
C VAL A 135 25.05 8.64 -20.38
N ASP A 136 24.68 9.86 -20.73
CA ASP A 136 25.51 10.76 -21.55
C ASP A 136 26.80 11.17 -20.83
N GLU A 137 26.71 11.55 -19.56
CA GLU A 137 27.86 11.87 -18.71
C GLU A 137 28.79 10.66 -18.56
N PHE A 138 28.22 9.46 -18.33
CA PHE A 138 28.99 8.23 -18.23
C PHE A 138 29.72 7.91 -19.53
N LEU A 139 29.02 7.94 -20.67
CA LEU A 139 29.62 7.66 -21.98
C LEU A 139 30.73 8.65 -22.31
N SER A 140 30.53 9.93 -22.00
CA SER A 140 31.56 10.96 -22.14
C SER A 140 32.78 10.71 -21.24
N SER A 141 32.58 10.12 -20.06
CA SER A 141 33.67 9.81 -19.11
C SER A 141 34.55 8.64 -19.54
N VAL A 142 34.00 7.72 -20.36
CA VAL A 142 34.73 6.57 -20.92
C VAL A 142 35.16 6.80 -22.37
N GLU A 143 34.78 7.93 -22.96
CA GLU A 143 35.17 8.33 -24.31
C GLU A 143 36.69 8.44 -24.41
N GLY A 144 37.27 7.75 -25.39
CA GLY A 144 38.72 7.72 -25.60
C GLY A 144 39.50 6.78 -24.69
N ALA A 145 38.83 5.89 -23.93
CA ALA A 145 39.50 4.80 -23.25
C ALA A 145 40.27 3.92 -24.24
N ASP A 146 41.49 3.49 -23.90
CA ASP A 146 42.24 2.54 -24.72
C ASP A 146 41.61 1.15 -24.59
N LEU A 147 40.83 0.77 -25.60
CA LEU A 147 40.13 -0.52 -25.62
C LEU A 147 41.07 -1.72 -25.77
N LEU A 148 42.35 -1.52 -26.13
CA LEU A 148 43.35 -2.60 -26.09
C LEU A 148 43.81 -2.88 -24.66
N GLU A 149 43.94 -1.84 -23.84
CA GLU A 149 44.32 -1.97 -22.41
C GLU A 149 43.12 -2.26 -21.50
N SER A 150 41.94 -1.72 -21.83
CA SER A 150 40.69 -1.90 -21.08
C SER A 150 39.49 -2.18 -22.01
N PRO A 151 39.37 -3.41 -22.56
CA PRO A 151 38.24 -3.77 -23.42
C PRO A 151 36.87 -3.63 -22.73
N ALA A 152 36.82 -3.74 -21.40
CA ALA A 152 35.60 -3.61 -20.61
C ALA A 152 35.07 -2.17 -20.50
N SER A 153 35.80 -1.21 -21.08
CA SER A 153 35.37 0.20 -21.18
C SER A 153 34.55 0.49 -22.45
N ASP A 154 34.32 -0.51 -23.32
CA ASP A 154 33.46 -0.35 -24.50
C ASP A 154 31.98 -0.37 -24.11
N TYR A 155 31.35 0.81 -24.04
CA TYR A 155 29.93 0.97 -23.72
C TYR A 155 29.12 1.58 -24.88
N GLU A 156 29.64 1.55 -26.11
CA GLU A 156 28.98 2.17 -27.27
C GLU A 156 27.57 1.59 -27.56
N PHE A 157 27.33 0.36 -27.13
CA PHE A 157 26.05 -0.33 -27.31
C PHE A 157 24.90 0.24 -26.46
N LEU A 158 25.18 0.98 -25.37
CA LEU A 158 24.18 1.36 -24.37
C LEU A 158 23.00 2.11 -24.98
N LYS A 159 23.25 3.19 -25.71
CA LYS A 159 22.19 4.01 -26.34
C LYS A 159 21.36 3.24 -27.38
N THR A 160 21.95 2.21 -27.99
CA THR A 160 21.27 1.40 -29.00
C THR A 160 20.41 0.32 -28.36
N GLN A 161 20.91 -0.36 -27.32
CA GLN A 161 20.19 -1.46 -26.66
C GLN A 161 19.22 -0.99 -25.57
N TYR A 162 19.49 0.17 -24.97
CA TYR A 162 18.73 0.75 -23.86
C TYR A 162 18.50 2.25 -24.13
N PRO A 163 17.71 2.59 -25.16
CA PRO A 163 17.42 3.97 -25.49
C PRO A 163 16.57 4.63 -24.40
N VAL A 164 16.65 5.96 -24.32
CA VAL A 164 15.77 6.77 -23.47
C VAL A 164 14.32 6.56 -23.94
N PRO A 165 13.39 6.15 -23.05
CA PRO A 165 12.01 5.95 -23.46
C PRO A 165 11.33 7.24 -23.88
N THR A 166 10.39 7.15 -24.82
CA THR A 166 9.55 8.28 -25.25
C THR A 166 8.27 8.42 -24.44
N THR A 167 7.96 7.41 -23.62
CA THR A 167 6.74 7.35 -22.80
C THR A 167 6.81 8.35 -21.64
N PRO A 168 5.68 8.95 -21.22
CA PRO A 168 5.66 9.91 -20.11
C PRO A 168 6.27 9.35 -18.82
N ASP A 169 7.29 10.02 -18.31
CA ASP A 169 7.90 9.75 -17.00
C ASP A 169 7.02 10.24 -15.84
N LEU A 170 7.47 10.05 -14.60
CA LEU A 170 6.66 10.39 -13.42
C LEU A 170 6.25 11.88 -13.41
N ALA A 171 7.15 12.79 -13.76
CA ALA A 171 6.84 14.22 -13.75
C ALA A 171 5.81 14.57 -14.83
N ALA A 172 5.95 14.01 -16.03
CA ALA A 172 4.97 14.19 -17.09
C ALA A 172 3.59 13.60 -16.71
N GLN A 173 3.56 12.43 -16.06
CA GLN A 173 2.31 11.84 -15.57
C GLN A 173 1.67 12.70 -14.46
N VAL A 174 2.44 13.17 -13.48
CA VAL A 174 1.95 14.05 -12.40
C VAL A 174 1.42 15.35 -12.98
N GLN A 175 2.12 15.97 -13.92
CA GLN A 175 1.67 17.19 -14.58
C GLN A 175 0.37 16.96 -15.38
N ALA A 176 0.27 15.85 -16.12
CA ALA A 176 -0.93 15.49 -16.85
C ALA A 176 -2.13 15.33 -15.89
N PHE A 177 -1.93 14.65 -14.75
CA PHE A 177 -2.95 14.54 -13.71
C PHE A 177 -3.35 15.91 -13.17
N LEU A 178 -2.40 16.74 -12.74
CA LEU A 178 -2.66 18.06 -12.15
C LEU A 178 -3.32 19.06 -13.11
N SER A 179 -3.21 18.83 -14.43
CA SER A 179 -3.88 19.64 -15.44
C SER A 179 -5.38 19.38 -15.57
N LEU A 180 -5.87 18.29 -14.97
CA LEU A 180 -7.29 17.93 -14.99
C LEU A 180 -8.11 18.86 -14.08
N PRO A 181 -9.38 19.12 -14.44
CA PRO A 181 -10.27 19.87 -13.57
C PRO A 181 -10.56 19.09 -12.27
N PRO A 182 -10.88 19.77 -11.15
CA PRO A 182 -11.35 19.13 -9.94
C PRO A 182 -12.54 18.21 -10.18
N GLU A 183 -12.60 17.11 -9.42
CA GLU A 183 -13.74 16.19 -9.48
C GLU A 183 -14.98 16.84 -8.90
N THR A 184 -16.14 16.54 -9.51
CA THR A 184 -17.44 17.07 -9.07
C THR A 184 -17.82 16.61 -7.68
N THR A 185 -17.37 15.40 -7.31
CA THR A 185 -17.57 14.82 -5.98
C THR A 185 -16.18 14.52 -5.43
N GLN A 186 -15.76 15.25 -4.41
CA GLN A 186 -14.42 15.10 -3.86
C GLN A 186 -14.37 13.97 -2.86
N SER A 187 -13.51 12.98 -3.13
CA SER A 187 -13.31 11.87 -2.21
C SER A 187 -12.73 12.32 -0.87
N ARG A 188 -13.17 11.67 0.21
CA ARG A 188 -12.70 11.96 1.57
C ARG A 188 -11.21 11.66 1.74
N SER A 189 -10.71 10.64 1.06
CA SER A 189 -9.31 10.25 1.12
C SER A 189 -8.77 9.80 -0.23
N THR A 190 -7.48 10.03 -0.47
CA THR A 190 -6.77 9.54 -1.65
C THR A 190 -5.59 8.67 -1.23
N ILE A 191 -5.42 7.53 -1.91
CA ILE A 191 -4.20 6.71 -1.89
C ILE A 191 -3.46 6.94 -3.20
N TRP A 192 -2.22 7.41 -3.09
CA TRP A 192 -1.33 7.65 -4.23
C TRP A 192 -0.39 6.46 -4.39
N ILE A 193 -0.44 5.76 -5.52
CA ILE A 193 0.39 4.59 -5.79
C ILE A 193 1.46 4.95 -6.82
N PHE A 194 2.72 4.58 -6.55
CA PHE A 194 3.84 4.77 -7.48
C PHE A 194 4.43 3.41 -7.89
N THR A 195 4.25 2.98 -9.13
CA THR A 195 4.68 1.66 -9.64
C THR A 195 5.88 1.78 -10.59
N PHE A 196 7.00 2.28 -10.07
CA PHE A 196 8.28 2.39 -10.79
C PHE A 196 9.32 1.43 -10.19
N GLY A 197 10.43 1.22 -10.91
CA GLY A 197 11.61 0.50 -10.44
C GLY A 197 12.00 -0.68 -11.33
N THR A 198 11.02 -1.39 -11.91
CA THR A 198 11.28 -2.55 -12.78
C THR A 198 12.14 -2.18 -13.99
N TRP A 199 11.84 -1.07 -14.65
CA TRP A 199 12.55 -0.66 -15.87
C TRP A 199 13.83 0.11 -15.58
N GLU A 200 13.95 0.73 -14.40
CA GLU A 200 15.20 1.24 -13.88
C GLU A 200 16.20 0.10 -13.72
N VAL A 201 15.81 -0.98 -13.04
CA VAL A 201 16.66 -2.18 -12.89
C VAL A 201 17.00 -2.79 -14.25
N TRP A 202 16.03 -2.88 -15.16
CA TRP A 202 16.26 -3.39 -16.53
C TRP A 202 17.36 -2.59 -17.24
N ASN A 203 17.20 -1.27 -17.34
CA ASN A 203 18.12 -0.43 -18.11
C ASN A 203 19.49 -0.31 -17.41
N LEU A 204 19.50 -0.02 -16.11
CA LEU A 204 20.72 0.27 -15.34
C LEU A 204 21.60 -0.96 -15.10
N ALA A 205 21.07 -2.17 -15.22
CA ALA A 205 21.86 -3.40 -15.08
C ALA A 205 22.99 -3.53 -16.13
N SER A 206 22.92 -2.79 -17.23
CA SER A 206 23.95 -2.73 -18.27
C SER A 206 25.12 -1.78 -17.93
N LEU A 207 25.00 -0.98 -16.87
CA LEU A 207 26.01 -0.02 -16.43
C LEU A 207 26.90 -0.60 -15.34
N PRO A 208 28.11 -0.02 -15.13
CA PRO A 208 28.92 -0.31 -13.96
C PRO A 208 28.15 -0.05 -12.66
N PRO A 209 28.31 -0.88 -11.61
CA PRO A 209 27.54 -0.76 -10.37
C PRO A 209 27.59 0.61 -9.71
N ALA A 210 28.73 1.32 -9.74
CA ALA A 210 28.85 2.65 -9.15
C ALA A 210 27.90 3.65 -9.83
N THR A 211 28.00 3.78 -11.15
CA THR A 211 27.15 4.63 -11.97
C THR A 211 25.68 4.24 -11.85
N ALA A 212 25.37 2.94 -11.95
CA ALA A 212 24.01 2.44 -11.84
C ALA A 212 23.37 2.79 -10.49
N ASN A 213 24.12 2.66 -9.39
CA ASN A 213 23.64 2.97 -8.05
C ASN A 213 23.35 4.47 -7.86
N ASP A 214 24.20 5.36 -8.36
CA ASP A 214 24.02 6.80 -8.21
C ASP A 214 22.76 7.29 -8.96
N ILE A 215 22.53 6.75 -10.16
CA ILE A 215 21.33 7.04 -10.95
C ILE A 215 20.08 6.50 -10.26
N LEU A 216 20.14 5.24 -9.81
CA LEU A 216 19.03 4.57 -9.16
C LEU A 216 18.60 5.27 -7.87
N ASP A 217 19.56 5.70 -7.04
CA ASP A 217 19.29 6.48 -5.82
C ASP A 217 18.59 7.80 -6.15
N SER A 218 19.05 8.48 -7.19
CA SER A 218 18.46 9.75 -7.65
C SER A 218 17.02 9.56 -8.14
N MET A 219 16.74 8.48 -8.87
CA MET A 219 15.39 8.14 -9.31
C MET A 219 14.47 7.77 -8.14
N ALA A 220 14.93 6.94 -7.20
CA ALA A 220 14.16 6.59 -6.02
C ALA A 220 13.79 7.83 -5.20
N LYS A 221 14.73 8.76 -5.02
CA LYS A 221 14.49 10.06 -4.38
C LYS A 221 13.46 10.90 -5.15
N TYR A 222 13.53 10.91 -6.48
CA TYR A 222 12.64 11.69 -7.34
C TYR A 222 11.16 11.34 -7.15
N ILE A 223 10.83 10.08 -6.84
CA ILE A 223 9.47 9.67 -6.46
C ILE A 223 8.92 10.52 -5.31
N PHE A 224 9.74 10.75 -4.28
CA PHE A 224 9.32 11.51 -3.10
C PHE A 224 9.31 13.02 -3.32
N GLU A 225 10.11 13.52 -4.27
CA GLU A 225 10.02 14.92 -4.72
C GLU A 225 8.68 15.17 -5.42
N GLN A 226 8.23 14.23 -6.26
CA GLN A 226 6.92 14.30 -6.92
C GLN A 226 5.75 14.03 -5.95
N ALA A 227 5.93 13.14 -4.98
CA ALA A 227 4.96 12.93 -3.91
C ALA A 227 4.78 14.20 -3.05
N GLU A 228 5.86 14.94 -2.79
CA GLU A 228 5.80 16.22 -2.07
C GLU A 228 5.10 17.31 -2.90
N LEU A 229 5.29 17.34 -4.23
CA LEU A 229 4.53 18.20 -5.12
C LEU A 229 3.02 17.87 -5.06
N LEU A 230 2.65 16.58 -5.13
CA LEU A 230 1.25 16.16 -5.00
C LEU A 230 0.67 16.52 -3.62
N TYR A 231 1.46 16.35 -2.55
CA TYR A 231 1.08 16.76 -1.20
C TYR A 231 0.77 18.25 -1.13
N LEU A 232 1.65 19.09 -1.68
CA LEU A 232 1.46 20.54 -1.79
C LEU A 232 0.18 20.88 -2.57
N LYS A 233 -0.03 20.25 -3.73
CA LYS A 233 -1.21 20.47 -4.58
C LYS A 233 -2.50 19.97 -3.95
N ALA A 234 -2.45 18.95 -3.09
CA ALA A 234 -3.59 18.44 -2.37
C ALA A 234 -4.10 19.39 -1.26
N LEU A 235 -3.35 20.44 -0.93
CA LEU A 235 -3.79 21.47 0.02
C LEU A 235 -4.72 22.52 -0.62
N ASN A 236 -4.80 22.58 -1.95
CA ASN A 236 -5.58 23.58 -2.67
C ASN A 236 -6.94 23.00 -3.11
N PRO A 237 -8.09 23.48 -2.61
CA PRO A 237 -9.42 22.98 -2.98
C PRO A 237 -9.76 23.05 -4.48
N ARG A 238 -9.03 23.87 -5.25
CA ARG A 238 -9.18 24.00 -6.71
C ARG A 238 -8.32 23.03 -7.49
N SER A 239 -7.54 22.19 -6.82
CA SER A 239 -6.72 21.15 -7.43
C SER A 239 -7.49 19.84 -7.48
N ILE A 240 -7.32 19.06 -8.54
CA ILE A 240 -7.82 17.67 -8.59
C ILE A 240 -7.20 16.80 -7.48
N ALA A 241 -6.02 17.16 -6.98
CA ALA A 241 -5.34 16.42 -5.91
C ALA A 241 -5.98 16.59 -4.53
N PHE A 242 -6.85 17.59 -4.36
CA PHE A 242 -7.53 17.84 -3.09
C PHE A 242 -8.43 16.66 -2.68
N SER A 243 -8.47 16.38 -1.38
CA SER A 243 -9.38 15.41 -0.77
C SER A 243 -10.15 16.10 0.35
N SER A 244 -11.46 15.88 0.43
CA SER A 244 -12.30 16.55 1.43
C SER A 244 -12.37 15.73 2.71
N PHE A 245 -11.33 15.84 3.56
CA PHE A 245 -11.28 15.13 4.84
C PHE A 245 -12.50 15.44 5.74
N TRP A 246 -13.04 16.66 5.62
CA TRP A 246 -14.16 17.17 6.41
C TRP A 246 -15.53 16.73 5.90
N ALA A 247 -15.61 16.10 4.73
CA ALA A 247 -16.86 15.64 4.15
C ALA A 247 -17.62 14.71 5.13
N GLY A 248 -18.84 15.09 5.48
CA GLY A 248 -19.70 14.32 6.39
C GLY A 248 -19.30 14.35 7.87
N ILE A 249 -18.36 15.22 8.28
CA ILE A 249 -17.98 15.39 9.69
C ILE A 249 -18.92 16.38 10.39
N ASP A 250 -19.41 16.01 11.59
CA ASP A 250 -20.23 16.89 12.41
C ASP A 250 -19.46 18.16 12.87
N PRO A 251 -20.08 19.36 12.84
CA PRO A 251 -19.42 20.62 13.18
C PRO A 251 -18.81 20.67 14.60
N SER A 252 -19.36 19.94 15.57
CA SER A 252 -18.82 19.88 16.94
C SER A 252 -17.51 19.11 16.99
N HIS A 253 -17.38 18.03 16.22
CA HIS A 253 -16.15 17.27 16.08
C HIS A 253 -15.09 18.02 15.25
N MET A 254 -15.53 18.75 14.23
CA MET A 254 -14.64 19.63 13.46
C MET A 254 -13.96 20.67 14.36
N LYS A 255 -14.71 21.35 15.23
CA LYS A 255 -14.16 22.29 16.21
C LYS A 255 -13.16 21.66 17.18
N MET A 256 -13.39 20.40 17.57
CA MET A 256 -12.46 19.66 18.43
C MET A 256 -11.15 19.34 17.70
N LEU A 257 -11.23 18.86 16.45
CA LEU A 257 -10.08 18.50 15.62
C LEU A 257 -9.21 19.70 15.21
N MET A 258 -9.82 20.89 15.18
CA MET A 258 -9.16 22.13 14.82
C MET A 258 -8.64 22.95 16.01
N ALA A 259 -8.85 22.48 17.25
CA ALA A 259 -8.35 23.17 18.43
C ALA A 259 -6.81 23.20 18.44
N ALA A 260 -6.20 24.29 18.92
CA ALA A 260 -4.73 24.43 18.97
C ALA A 260 -4.01 23.34 19.80
N ASN A 261 -4.75 22.63 20.66
CA ASN A 261 -4.28 21.50 21.46
C ASN A 261 -4.70 20.13 20.91
N ALA A 262 -5.40 20.07 19.77
CA ALA A 262 -5.91 18.83 19.18
C ALA A 262 -4.82 17.77 19.05
N SER A 263 -3.64 18.11 18.56
CA SER A 263 -2.51 17.17 18.43
C SER A 263 -2.02 16.58 19.76
N LYS A 264 -2.37 17.17 20.92
CA LYS A 264 -2.01 16.67 22.25
C LYS A 264 -3.14 15.89 22.92
N THR A 265 -4.38 16.05 22.47
CA THR A 265 -5.58 15.50 23.11
C THR A 265 -6.30 14.45 22.26
N ILE A 266 -6.10 14.49 20.95
CA ILE A 266 -6.74 13.62 19.95
C ILE A 266 -5.73 12.58 19.50
N ASP A 267 -6.19 11.34 19.34
CA ASP A 267 -5.43 10.28 18.68
C ASP A 267 -4.98 10.76 17.30
N GLU A 268 -3.67 10.73 17.03
CA GLU A 268 -3.11 11.13 15.74
C GLU A 268 -3.73 10.37 14.56
N ARG A 269 -4.22 9.15 14.80
CA ARG A 269 -4.92 8.32 13.79
C ARG A 269 -6.25 8.93 13.34
N ALA A 270 -6.83 9.83 14.14
CA ALA A 270 -8.06 10.53 13.81
C ALA A 270 -7.85 11.82 13.01
N LEU A 271 -6.60 12.20 12.76
CA LEU A 271 -6.27 13.41 12.02
C LEU A 271 -6.03 13.10 10.54
N GLU A 272 -6.20 14.11 9.69
CA GLU A 272 -6.03 14.01 8.25
C GLU A 272 -4.63 13.49 7.87
N THR A 273 -4.58 12.61 6.87
CA THR A 273 -3.36 11.91 6.46
C THR A 273 -3.28 11.84 4.93
N PHE A 274 -2.13 12.21 4.38
CA PHE A 274 -1.79 12.06 2.97
C PHE A 274 -1.03 10.75 2.77
N ARG A 275 -1.59 9.85 1.95
CA ARG A 275 -1.18 8.43 1.91
C ARG A 275 -0.51 8.08 0.60
N ILE A 276 0.74 7.63 0.66
CA ILE A 276 1.45 7.09 -0.51
C ILE A 276 1.74 5.60 -0.34
N LEU A 277 1.76 4.88 -1.44
CA LEU A 277 2.04 3.46 -1.52
C LEU A 277 3.08 3.24 -2.62
N VAL A 278 4.15 2.52 -2.28
CA VAL A 278 5.18 2.10 -3.25
C VAL A 278 5.37 0.59 -3.11
N PRO A 279 5.12 -0.24 -4.13
CA PRO A 279 5.37 -1.67 -4.03
C PRO A 279 6.88 -1.95 -3.94
N LYS A 280 7.26 -3.00 -3.22
CA LYS A 280 8.59 -3.61 -3.36
C LYS A 280 8.69 -4.24 -4.74
N LEU A 281 9.88 -4.16 -5.32
CA LEU A 281 10.17 -4.81 -6.58
C LEU A 281 10.44 -6.30 -6.35
N PHE A 282 9.73 -7.11 -7.13
CA PHE A 282 10.10 -8.49 -7.41
C PHE A 282 11.41 -8.53 -8.19
N ASP A 283 12.26 -9.55 -7.95
CA ASP A 283 13.46 -9.78 -8.74
C ASP A 283 13.11 -10.14 -10.18
N MET A 284 13.21 -9.14 -11.06
CA MET A 284 12.83 -9.30 -12.45
C MET A 284 13.70 -10.32 -13.22
N THR A 285 14.86 -10.72 -12.68
CA THR A 285 15.69 -11.76 -13.31
C THR A 285 15.02 -13.13 -13.28
N LEU A 286 14.01 -13.31 -12.43
CA LEU A 286 13.17 -14.49 -12.34
C LEU A 286 11.96 -14.44 -13.30
N ALA A 287 11.67 -13.27 -13.90
CA ALA A 287 10.61 -13.15 -14.90
C ALA A 287 11.07 -13.63 -16.29
N PRO A 288 10.20 -14.25 -17.10
CA PRO A 288 10.57 -14.75 -18.43
C PRO A 288 11.15 -13.66 -19.34
N LEU A 289 10.63 -12.42 -19.24
CA LEU A 289 11.10 -11.24 -19.96
C LEU A 289 12.63 -11.03 -19.81
N TRP A 290 13.24 -11.41 -18.69
CA TRP A 290 14.69 -11.26 -18.53
C TRP A 290 15.51 -11.96 -19.63
N GLN A 291 14.99 -13.07 -20.16
CA GLN A 291 15.67 -13.83 -21.21
C GLN A 291 15.67 -13.12 -22.57
N THR A 292 14.76 -12.17 -22.78
CA THR A 292 14.62 -11.39 -24.02
C THR A 292 15.52 -10.16 -24.06
N ARG A 293 16.28 -9.89 -22.99
CA ARG A 293 17.27 -8.80 -22.99
C ARG A 293 18.22 -8.90 -24.19
N PRO A 294 18.56 -7.76 -24.82
CA PRO A 294 19.60 -7.71 -25.84
C PRO A 294 20.89 -8.38 -25.37
N VAL A 295 21.51 -9.17 -26.25
CA VAL A 295 22.81 -9.79 -25.96
C VAL A 295 23.87 -8.68 -25.91
N PRO A 296 24.58 -8.50 -24.79
CA PRO A 296 25.62 -7.49 -24.72
C PRO A 296 26.84 -7.91 -25.57
N PRO A 297 27.56 -6.94 -26.16
CA PRO A 297 28.78 -7.24 -26.91
C PRO A 297 29.91 -7.67 -25.97
N TYR A 298 30.86 -8.46 -26.48
CA TYR A 298 32.06 -8.82 -25.73
C TYR A 298 32.87 -7.54 -25.38
N PRO A 299 33.43 -7.41 -24.16
CA PRO A 299 33.55 -8.42 -23.10
C PRO A 299 32.39 -8.49 -22.10
N HIS A 300 31.35 -7.66 -22.25
CA HIS A 300 30.19 -7.65 -21.36
C HIS A 300 29.38 -8.94 -21.49
N THR A 301 28.72 -9.34 -20.39
CA THR A 301 28.01 -10.63 -20.35
C THR A 301 26.61 -10.52 -19.77
N ARG A 302 25.71 -11.40 -20.20
CA ARG A 302 24.37 -11.54 -19.59
C ARG A 302 24.45 -11.86 -18.09
N ALA A 303 25.47 -12.63 -17.68
CA ALA A 303 25.69 -12.98 -16.28
C ALA A 303 26.04 -11.77 -15.42
N GLU A 304 26.84 -10.84 -15.95
CA GLU A 304 27.13 -9.55 -15.31
C GLU A 304 25.87 -8.70 -15.17
N HIS A 305 25.10 -8.52 -16.24
CA HIS A 305 23.84 -7.77 -16.19
C HIS A 305 22.87 -8.38 -15.16
N MET A 306 22.78 -9.71 -15.09
CA MET A 306 21.93 -10.40 -14.11
C MET A 306 22.39 -10.15 -12.67
N ARG A 307 23.70 -10.26 -12.41
CA ARG A 307 24.26 -9.94 -11.10
C ARG A 307 23.97 -8.49 -10.70
N ASN A 308 24.10 -7.56 -11.64
CA ASN A 308 23.82 -6.15 -11.41
C ASN A 308 22.33 -5.92 -11.10
N ALA A 309 21.41 -6.53 -11.87
CA ALA A 309 19.97 -6.40 -11.62
C ALA A 309 19.53 -6.90 -10.25
N ILE A 310 20.07 -8.04 -9.78
CA ILE A 310 19.79 -8.55 -8.44
C ILE A 310 20.22 -7.55 -7.36
N ALA A 311 21.41 -6.95 -7.53
CA ALA A 311 21.92 -5.94 -6.60
C ALA A 311 21.09 -4.65 -6.65
N LEU A 312 20.73 -4.19 -7.85
CA LEU A 312 19.94 -2.97 -8.08
C LEU A 312 18.51 -3.11 -7.55
N SER A 313 17.86 -4.27 -7.72
CA SER A 313 16.51 -4.53 -7.19
C SER A 313 16.47 -4.39 -5.66
N ARG A 314 17.48 -4.96 -4.98
CA ARG A 314 17.62 -4.82 -3.53
C ARG A 314 17.87 -3.37 -3.13
N ARG A 315 18.79 -2.70 -3.83
CA ARG A 315 19.11 -1.30 -3.56
C ARG A 315 17.90 -0.38 -3.76
N TRP A 316 17.10 -0.62 -4.80
CA TRP A 316 15.85 0.12 -5.03
C TRP A 316 14.92 -0.01 -3.84
N ASN A 317 14.68 -1.25 -3.39
CA ASN A 317 13.82 -1.49 -2.24
C ASN A 317 14.35 -0.78 -0.98
N GLU A 318 15.67 -0.82 -0.74
CA GLU A 318 16.33 -0.11 0.37
C GLU A 318 16.23 1.43 0.26
N GLN A 319 16.45 2.01 -0.92
CA GLN A 319 16.36 3.48 -1.10
C GLN A 319 14.94 4.00 -1.02
N VAL A 320 13.97 3.26 -1.56
CA VAL A 320 12.55 3.59 -1.41
C VAL A 320 12.16 3.57 0.07
N GLU A 321 12.56 2.55 0.82
CA GLU A 321 12.31 2.49 2.27
C GLU A 321 12.92 3.70 3.00
N LYS A 322 14.19 3.99 2.72
CA LYS A 322 14.92 5.11 3.31
C LYS A 322 14.25 6.46 3.03
N HIS A 323 14.00 6.78 1.76
CA HIS A 323 13.40 8.06 1.37
C HIS A 323 11.94 8.17 1.80
N MET A 324 11.22 7.04 1.91
CA MET A 324 9.90 7.02 2.53
C MET A 324 9.94 7.37 4.01
N ALA A 325 10.92 6.84 4.75
CA ALA A 325 11.11 7.19 6.16
C ALA A 325 11.46 8.68 6.33
N GLU A 326 12.37 9.21 5.50
CA GLU A 326 12.72 10.64 5.48
C GLU A 326 11.50 11.52 5.17
N TRP A 327 10.70 11.14 4.18
CA TRP A 327 9.48 11.87 3.81
C TRP A 327 8.41 11.81 4.91
N GLN A 328 8.21 10.66 5.56
CA GLN A 328 7.29 10.52 6.70
C GLN A 328 7.77 11.30 7.93
N ALA A 329 9.09 11.42 8.15
CA ALA A 329 9.67 12.18 9.25
C ALA A 329 9.36 13.68 9.17
N LYS A 330 9.06 14.22 7.97
CA LYS A 330 8.52 15.58 7.80
C LYS A 330 7.15 15.74 8.48
N ALA A 331 6.43 14.64 8.75
CA ALA A 331 5.17 14.61 9.47
C ALA A 331 4.17 15.65 8.93
N ARG A 332 3.80 16.64 9.76
CA ARG A 332 2.89 17.75 9.43
C ARG A 332 3.63 19.07 9.18
N SER A 333 4.93 19.02 8.87
CA SER A 333 5.69 20.24 8.56
C SER A 333 5.09 20.93 7.35
N LYS A 334 5.13 22.27 7.39
CA LYS A 334 4.76 23.14 6.26
C LYS A 334 5.58 22.71 5.03
N PRO A 335 4.94 22.37 3.89
CA PRO A 335 5.67 22.08 2.67
C PRO A 335 6.26 23.37 2.09
N ASP A 336 7.40 23.24 1.41
CA ASP A 336 8.01 24.37 0.71
C ASP A 336 7.11 24.83 -0.44
N GLY A 337 6.99 26.15 -0.65
CA GLY A 337 6.23 26.72 -1.77
C GLY A 337 4.71 26.83 -1.55
N VAL A 338 4.20 26.53 -0.36
CA VAL A 338 2.77 26.68 -0.02
C VAL A 338 2.25 28.11 -0.16
N GLU A 339 3.12 29.11 -0.02
CA GLU A 339 2.78 30.51 -0.24
C GLU A 339 2.38 30.77 -1.70
N ALA A 340 2.99 30.05 -2.66
CA ALA A 340 2.71 30.20 -4.08
C ALA A 340 1.40 29.51 -4.52
N GLU A 341 0.95 28.50 -3.77
CA GLU A 341 -0.31 27.79 -4.06
C GLU A 341 -1.55 28.60 -3.67
N HIS A 342 -1.37 29.79 -3.08
CA HIS A 342 -2.45 30.63 -2.55
C HIS A 342 -3.36 29.83 -1.59
N VAL A 343 -2.79 28.81 -0.94
CA VAL A 343 -3.45 28.06 0.13
C VAL A 343 -3.51 29.01 1.31
N PRO A 344 -4.69 29.38 1.82
CA PRO A 344 -4.79 30.17 3.03
C PRO A 344 -4.05 29.44 4.16
N SER A 345 -2.91 30.00 4.58
CA SER A 345 -1.94 29.31 5.42
C SER A 345 -2.31 29.41 6.89
N THR A 346 -2.19 28.31 7.63
CA THR A 346 -2.41 28.20 9.08
C THR A 346 -1.46 29.04 9.94
N SER A 347 -0.38 29.59 9.39
CA SER A 347 0.48 30.55 10.10
C SER A 347 -0.14 31.94 10.19
N ASP A 348 -1.11 32.23 9.33
CA ASP A 348 -2.03 33.35 9.48
C ASP A 348 -3.30 32.79 10.11
N VAL A 349 -3.38 32.81 11.45
CA VAL A 349 -4.71 32.86 12.09
C VAL A 349 -5.46 33.94 11.32
N PRO A 350 -6.63 33.67 10.72
CA PRO A 350 -7.36 34.68 9.97
C PRO A 350 -7.54 35.87 10.88
N ALA A 351 -6.81 36.95 10.62
CA ALA A 351 -6.87 38.12 11.47
C ALA A 351 -8.24 38.81 11.29
N THR A 352 -8.94 38.48 10.22
CA THR A 352 -10.21 39.08 9.82
C THR A 352 -11.19 38.05 9.27
N ASP A 353 -12.49 38.28 9.50
CA ASP A 353 -13.60 37.47 8.97
C ASP A 353 -13.62 37.40 7.43
N ALA A 354 -12.94 38.35 6.75
CA ALA A 354 -12.87 38.41 5.30
C ALA A 354 -11.99 37.31 4.67
N ASP A 355 -10.88 36.93 5.34
CA ASP A 355 -9.98 35.87 4.85
C ASP A 355 -10.65 34.49 4.96
N VAL A 356 -11.43 34.30 6.01
CA VAL A 356 -12.22 33.09 6.21
C VAL A 356 -13.38 33.01 5.22
N GLN A 357 -14.01 34.14 4.91
CA GLN A 357 -15.03 34.21 3.88
C GLN A 357 -14.44 33.93 2.48
N GLY A 358 -13.23 34.41 2.18
CA GLY A 358 -12.55 34.09 0.92
C GLY A 358 -12.24 32.61 0.73
N PHE A 359 -11.88 31.90 1.80
CA PHE A 359 -11.73 30.43 1.78
C PHE A 359 -13.09 29.73 1.58
N VAL A 360 -14.11 30.13 2.33
CA VAL A 360 -15.48 29.59 2.19
C VAL A 360 -16.03 29.81 0.78
N ASP A 361 -15.80 30.99 0.19
CA ASP A 361 -16.27 31.32 -1.15
C ASP A 361 -15.54 30.51 -2.23
N ALA A 362 -14.30 30.09 -1.95
CA ALA A 362 -13.50 29.23 -2.82
C ALA A 362 -13.83 27.74 -2.71
N LEU A 363 -14.58 27.32 -1.68
CA LEU A 363 -15.15 25.98 -1.61
C LEU A 363 -16.27 25.82 -2.65
N PRO A 364 -16.45 24.60 -3.20
CA PRO A 364 -17.63 24.23 -3.99
C PRO A 364 -18.94 24.61 -3.27
N GLU A 365 -19.98 24.98 -4.03
CA GLU A 365 -21.25 25.48 -3.45
C GLU A 365 -21.90 24.52 -2.45
N ASP A 366 -21.75 23.22 -2.67
CA ASP A 366 -22.21 22.13 -1.80
C ASP A 366 -21.41 21.99 -0.50
N MET A 367 -20.25 22.65 -0.39
CA MET A 367 -19.36 22.62 0.77
C MET A 367 -19.33 23.93 1.55
N ARG A 368 -20.05 24.96 1.10
CA ARG A 368 -20.16 26.22 1.83
C ARG A 368 -20.98 26.00 3.10
N PRO A 369 -20.47 26.31 4.31
CA PRO A 369 -21.25 26.22 5.52
C PRO A 369 -22.47 27.15 5.47
N GLU A 370 -23.66 26.62 5.80
CA GLU A 370 -24.91 27.39 5.86
C GLU A 370 -24.84 28.56 6.87
N ILE A 371 -23.93 28.48 7.85
CA ILE A 371 -23.77 29.45 8.94
C ILE A 371 -22.36 30.07 8.91
N GLY A 372 -22.09 30.85 7.87
CA GLY A 372 -21.02 31.88 7.80
C GLY A 372 -19.57 31.44 8.05
N ALA A 373 -18.63 32.29 7.63
CA ALA A 373 -17.19 32.05 7.77
C ALA A 373 -16.70 31.88 9.23
N ALA A 374 -17.42 32.38 10.22
CA ALA A 374 -16.99 32.44 11.63
C ALA A 374 -16.72 31.08 12.33
N ASN A 375 -16.94 29.93 11.66
CA ASN A 375 -16.76 28.60 12.22
C ASN A 375 -15.74 27.71 11.47
N VAL A 376 -15.04 28.23 10.46
CA VAL A 376 -14.01 27.48 9.76
C VAL A 376 -12.68 27.68 10.48
N ALA A 377 -12.26 26.69 11.27
CA ALA A 377 -10.87 26.65 11.69
C ALA A 377 -10.03 25.95 10.61
N PHE A 378 -8.73 26.19 10.56
CA PHE A 378 -7.88 25.63 9.53
C PHE A 378 -7.27 24.32 10.05
N ALA A 379 -7.49 23.24 9.30
CA ALA A 379 -6.91 21.93 9.61
C ALA A 379 -5.38 22.04 9.70
N PRO A 380 -4.72 21.39 10.69
CA PRO A 380 -3.28 21.21 10.59
C PRO A 380 -2.94 20.42 9.33
N TYR A 381 -1.82 20.73 8.68
CA TYR A 381 -1.43 20.05 7.44
C TYR A 381 -1.51 18.52 7.59
N PRO A 382 -1.97 17.77 6.57
CA PRO A 382 -2.11 16.33 6.64
C PRO A 382 -0.82 15.65 7.07
N LYS A 383 -0.90 14.59 7.87
CA LYS A 383 0.29 13.79 8.18
C LYS A 383 0.74 13.05 6.93
N ARG A 384 2.03 13.14 6.59
CA ARG A 384 2.64 12.30 5.56
C ARG A 384 2.71 10.85 6.07
N MET A 385 2.08 9.92 5.35
CA MET A 385 2.07 8.49 5.68
C MET A 385 2.37 7.69 4.42
N GLY A 386 3.36 6.80 4.52
CA GLY A 386 3.80 5.97 3.41
C GLY A 386 3.89 4.52 3.84
N ALA A 387 3.55 3.59 2.94
CA ALA A 387 3.90 2.19 3.12
C ALA A 387 4.60 1.65 1.89
N GLN A 388 5.67 0.89 2.14
CA GLN A 388 6.32 0.09 1.12
C GLN A 388 5.86 -1.36 1.28
N LEU A 389 5.09 -1.85 0.30
CA LEU A 389 4.40 -3.13 0.46
C LEU A 389 5.19 -4.28 -0.15
N ALA A 390 5.34 -5.38 0.60
CA ALA A 390 5.98 -6.60 0.13
C ALA A 390 5.00 -7.44 -0.71
N VAL A 391 4.56 -6.86 -1.83
CA VAL A 391 3.61 -7.44 -2.78
C VAL A 391 4.12 -8.71 -3.45
N ASP A 392 5.44 -8.92 -3.45
CA ASP A 392 6.16 -10.07 -3.96
C ASP A 392 6.49 -11.12 -2.88
N GLU A 393 6.15 -10.85 -1.61
CA GLU A 393 6.50 -11.72 -0.50
C GLU A 393 5.94 -13.13 -0.70
N GLY A 394 6.85 -14.10 -0.74
CA GLY A 394 6.52 -15.50 -0.94
C GLY A 394 6.44 -15.95 -2.41
N MET A 395 6.60 -15.06 -3.40
CA MET A 395 6.63 -15.46 -4.81
C MET A 395 7.87 -16.29 -5.14
N GLU A 396 9.06 -15.90 -4.66
CA GLU A 396 10.27 -16.72 -4.80
C GLU A 396 10.11 -18.10 -4.15
N ALA A 397 9.54 -18.13 -2.94
CA ALA A 397 9.26 -19.37 -2.23
C ALA A 397 8.23 -20.24 -2.98
N LEU A 398 7.25 -19.62 -3.63
CA LEU A 398 6.26 -20.29 -4.47
C LEU A 398 6.92 -20.92 -5.71
N MET A 399 7.78 -20.16 -6.41
CA MET A 399 8.51 -20.64 -7.58
C MET A 399 9.42 -21.81 -7.20
N MET A 400 10.18 -21.67 -6.10
CA MET A 400 11.00 -22.74 -5.55
C MET A 400 10.17 -23.99 -5.22
N ASN A 401 9.03 -23.82 -4.55
CA ASN A 401 8.13 -24.93 -4.22
C ASN A 401 7.54 -25.62 -5.46
N ALA A 402 7.24 -24.88 -6.52
CA ALA A 402 6.78 -25.44 -7.79
C ALA A 402 7.88 -26.27 -8.46
N GLU A 403 9.13 -25.81 -8.46
CA GLU A 403 10.26 -26.56 -9.02
C GLU A 403 10.64 -27.80 -8.20
N MET A 404 10.57 -27.71 -6.87
CA MET A 404 10.73 -28.89 -6.03
C MET A 404 9.67 -29.95 -6.34
N ARG A 405 8.40 -29.55 -6.51
CA ARG A 405 7.32 -30.47 -6.94
C ARG A 405 7.60 -31.08 -8.30
N ARG A 406 7.99 -30.26 -9.28
CA ARG A 406 8.30 -30.71 -10.65
C ARG A 406 9.45 -31.72 -10.69
N SER A 407 10.47 -31.52 -9.86
CA SER A 407 11.62 -32.43 -9.74
C SER A 407 11.36 -33.66 -8.87
N GLY A 408 10.19 -33.76 -8.22
CA GLY A 408 9.87 -34.82 -7.26
C GLY A 408 10.64 -34.71 -5.93
N ALA A 409 11.26 -33.55 -5.66
CA ALA A 409 11.95 -33.26 -4.43
C ALA A 409 10.97 -32.77 -3.36
N GLN A 410 11.15 -33.19 -2.11
CA GLN A 410 10.41 -32.71 -0.95
C GLN A 410 11.39 -32.57 0.21
N ASP A 411 11.30 -31.49 0.99
CA ASP A 411 12.13 -31.32 2.18
C ASP A 411 11.42 -31.80 3.46
N SER A 412 12.19 -31.88 4.55
CA SER A 412 11.68 -32.27 5.86
C SER A 412 10.76 -31.24 6.51
N ALA A 413 10.72 -30.01 5.99
CA ALA A 413 9.82 -28.94 6.44
C ALA A 413 8.43 -29.01 5.78
N GLY A 414 8.25 -29.91 4.80
CA GLY A 414 7.01 -30.09 4.07
C GLY A 414 6.90 -29.20 2.82
N ASN A 415 7.96 -28.48 2.45
CA ASN A 415 8.02 -27.78 1.16
C ASN A 415 7.96 -28.81 0.03
N ALA A 416 7.26 -28.44 -1.04
CA ALA A 416 6.82 -29.31 -2.14
C ALA A 416 5.70 -30.32 -1.85
N ALA A 417 5.13 -30.38 -0.63
CA ALA A 417 3.90 -31.14 -0.44
C ALA A 417 2.73 -30.43 -1.14
N PRO A 418 1.93 -31.11 -2.00
CA PRO A 418 0.69 -30.55 -2.50
C PRO A 418 -0.29 -30.43 -1.33
N THR A 419 -0.32 -29.26 -0.69
CA THR A 419 -1.40 -28.96 0.25
C THR A 419 -2.65 -28.70 -0.57
N ALA A 420 -3.68 -29.54 -0.39
CA ALA A 420 -4.92 -29.50 -1.17
C ALA A 420 -5.66 -28.14 -1.12
N ASN A 421 -5.23 -27.22 -0.25
CA ASN A 421 -5.83 -25.91 0.00
C ASN A 421 -4.86 -24.73 -0.23
N ALA A 422 -3.71 -24.92 -0.89
CA ALA A 422 -2.86 -23.79 -1.25
C ALA A 422 -3.54 -22.96 -2.35
N SER A 423 -3.90 -21.71 -2.03
CA SER A 423 -4.57 -20.75 -2.93
C SER A 423 -3.74 -20.40 -4.18
N LEU A 424 -2.45 -20.73 -4.18
CA LEU A 424 -1.50 -20.43 -5.26
C LEU A 424 -0.75 -21.71 -5.66
N LEU A 425 -1.44 -22.61 -6.35
CA LEU A 425 -0.83 -23.77 -6.99
C LEU A 425 -0.79 -23.52 -8.51
N PHE A 426 0.43 -23.44 -9.04
CA PHE A 426 0.70 -23.33 -10.47
C PHE A 426 1.32 -24.62 -10.99
N THR A 427 0.99 -24.94 -12.23
CA THR A 427 1.53 -26.06 -13.01
C THR A 427 2.86 -25.67 -13.65
N ASP A 428 2.97 -24.43 -14.13
CA ASP A 428 4.20 -23.84 -14.66
C ASP A 428 4.45 -22.46 -14.04
N VAL A 429 5.69 -22.23 -13.61
CA VAL A 429 6.12 -20.98 -12.98
C VAL A 429 7.21 -20.25 -13.75
N TRP A 430 7.65 -20.76 -14.91
CA TRP A 430 8.72 -20.16 -15.72
C TRP A 430 8.30 -19.87 -17.15
N THR A 431 7.37 -20.64 -17.70
CA THR A 431 6.87 -20.41 -19.05
C THR A 431 5.67 -19.47 -18.97
N PRO A 432 5.59 -18.41 -19.79
CA PRO A 432 4.37 -17.61 -19.88
C PRO A 432 3.27 -18.39 -20.62
N CYS A 433 2.00 -18.17 -20.24
CA CYS A 433 0.87 -18.76 -20.96
C CYS A 433 0.72 -18.21 -22.38
N PHE A 434 1.01 -16.92 -22.56
CA PHE A 434 1.02 -16.19 -23.83
C PHE A 434 2.45 -15.74 -24.11
N ALA A 435 3.15 -16.48 -24.97
CA ALA A 435 4.48 -16.07 -25.43
C ALA A 435 4.34 -15.18 -26.67
N SER A 436 5.04 -14.05 -26.71
CA SER A 436 5.15 -13.30 -27.95
C SER A 436 6.18 -14.02 -28.83
N THR A 437 5.92 -14.18 -30.13
CA THR A 437 6.91 -14.71 -31.07
C THR A 437 7.95 -13.66 -31.48
N MET A 438 8.02 -12.51 -30.78
CA MET A 438 9.02 -11.49 -31.03
C MET A 438 10.38 -11.99 -30.52
N ASP A 439 11.32 -12.12 -31.46
CA ASP A 439 12.74 -12.45 -31.27
C ASP A 439 13.16 -13.92 -31.04
N ARG A 440 12.65 -14.84 -31.86
CA ARG A 440 13.43 -16.02 -32.27
C ARG A 440 13.95 -15.87 -33.70
N PRO A 441 15.24 -15.57 -33.94
CA PRO A 441 15.78 -15.53 -35.29
C PRO A 441 15.81 -16.95 -35.86
N GLY A 442 14.92 -17.25 -36.82
CA GLY A 442 15.03 -18.45 -37.65
C GLY A 442 13.79 -19.35 -37.79
N GLN A 443 12.60 -18.96 -37.31
CA GLN A 443 11.36 -19.67 -37.66
C GLN A 443 10.39 -18.73 -38.35
N GLY A 444 9.98 -19.16 -39.55
CA GLY A 444 9.22 -18.37 -40.50
C GLY A 444 7.83 -17.97 -40.02
N GLU A 445 7.27 -17.05 -40.81
CA GLU A 445 5.95 -16.45 -40.73
C GLU A 445 4.83 -17.49 -40.56
N GLU A 446 4.50 -17.81 -39.31
CA GLU A 446 3.16 -18.22 -38.87
C GLU A 446 3.02 -17.72 -37.43
N SER A 447 2.21 -16.67 -37.24
CA SER A 447 1.95 -16.06 -35.94
C SER A 447 1.01 -16.94 -35.11
N ASP A 448 1.44 -18.16 -34.81
CA ASP A 448 0.82 -18.94 -33.75
C ASP A 448 1.32 -18.35 -32.43
N LEU A 449 0.55 -17.40 -31.89
CA LEU A 449 0.61 -17.06 -30.47
C LEU A 449 0.46 -18.39 -29.71
N LEU A 450 1.55 -18.86 -29.11
CA LEU A 450 1.50 -19.97 -28.15
C LEU A 450 0.61 -19.49 -27.01
N SER A 451 -0.66 -19.88 -27.08
CA SER A 451 -1.71 -19.60 -26.10
C SER A 451 -1.99 -20.88 -25.35
N CYS A 452 -1.96 -20.83 -24.03
CA CYS A 452 -2.37 -21.96 -23.20
C CYS A 452 -3.90 -21.98 -23.00
N ASP A 453 -4.47 -23.17 -22.78
CA ASP A 453 -5.92 -23.35 -22.55
C ASP A 453 -6.37 -22.89 -21.15
N ALA A 454 -5.45 -22.87 -20.17
CA ALA A 454 -5.74 -22.56 -18.77
C ALA A 454 -4.76 -21.51 -18.20
N PRO A 455 -4.94 -20.21 -18.49
CA PRO A 455 -4.03 -19.14 -18.06
C PRO A 455 -3.79 -19.07 -16.55
N ASP A 456 -4.79 -19.43 -15.74
CA ASP A 456 -4.67 -19.40 -14.29
C ASP A 456 -3.78 -20.53 -13.71
N GLU A 457 -3.40 -21.52 -14.50
CA GLU A 457 -2.43 -22.55 -14.10
C GLU A 457 -0.96 -22.12 -14.25
N TYR A 458 -0.73 -20.98 -14.90
CA TYR A 458 0.58 -20.40 -15.14
C TYR A 458 0.82 -19.22 -14.20
N LEU A 459 2.03 -19.13 -13.63
CA LEU A 459 2.40 -17.96 -12.80
C LEU A 459 2.44 -16.68 -13.63
N PHE A 460 2.95 -16.78 -14.85
CA PHE A 460 3.11 -15.68 -15.79
C PHE A 460 2.04 -15.75 -16.87
N TYR A 461 1.31 -14.65 -17.06
CA TYR A 461 0.36 -14.53 -18.16
C TYR A 461 1.13 -14.37 -19.47
N ASP A 462 1.99 -13.35 -19.52
CA ASP A 462 2.91 -13.06 -20.61
C ASP A 462 4.34 -13.00 -20.07
N GLU A 463 5.32 -12.71 -20.92
CA GLU A 463 6.72 -12.67 -20.53
C GLU A 463 7.01 -11.70 -19.38
N SER A 464 6.20 -10.65 -19.25
CA SER A 464 6.46 -9.50 -18.40
C SER A 464 5.54 -9.39 -17.20
N THR A 465 4.38 -10.07 -17.16
CA THR A 465 3.36 -9.89 -16.12
C THR A 465 2.84 -11.21 -15.52
N PHE A 466 2.51 -11.16 -14.23
CA PHE A 466 1.87 -12.27 -13.54
C PHE A 466 0.42 -12.54 -14.02
N GLY A 467 0.01 -13.79 -13.85
CA GLY A 467 -1.36 -14.27 -14.07
C GLY A 467 -2.39 -13.61 -13.16
N GLN A 468 -3.64 -13.53 -13.61
CA GLN A 468 -4.72 -12.87 -12.87
C GLN A 468 -4.95 -13.47 -11.49
N ARG A 469 -4.74 -14.79 -11.31
CA ARG A 469 -4.79 -15.46 -10.01
C ARG A 469 -3.80 -14.85 -8.99
N VAL A 470 -2.58 -14.53 -9.41
CA VAL A 470 -1.58 -13.87 -8.56
C VAL A 470 -2.02 -12.45 -8.26
N VAL A 471 -2.46 -11.72 -9.28
CA VAL A 471 -2.95 -10.35 -9.18
C VAL A 471 -4.06 -10.24 -8.13
N ASP A 472 -5.04 -11.14 -8.17
CA ASP A 472 -6.16 -11.18 -7.23
C ASP A 472 -5.72 -11.52 -5.80
N TYR A 473 -4.77 -12.43 -5.66
CA TYR A 473 -4.18 -12.80 -4.36
C TYR A 473 -3.41 -11.63 -3.74
N VAL A 474 -2.50 -11.02 -4.51
CA VAL A 474 -1.68 -9.88 -4.08
C VAL A 474 -2.60 -8.72 -3.71
N ALA A 475 -3.56 -8.36 -4.56
CA ALA A 475 -4.51 -7.29 -4.28
C ALA A 475 -5.31 -7.53 -2.98
N ALA A 476 -5.76 -8.77 -2.72
CA ALA A 476 -6.49 -9.10 -1.50
C ALA A 476 -5.60 -9.02 -0.25
N ARG A 477 -4.36 -9.50 -0.32
CA ARG A 477 -3.39 -9.39 0.79
C ARG A 477 -3.05 -7.93 1.06
N THR A 478 -2.68 -7.20 0.02
CA THR A 478 -2.35 -5.77 0.07
C THR A 478 -3.51 -4.94 0.61
N ALA A 479 -4.76 -5.26 0.27
CA ALA A 479 -5.91 -4.55 0.83
C ALA A 479 -5.95 -4.65 2.37
N ASN A 480 -5.68 -5.84 2.94
CA ASN A 480 -5.64 -6.00 4.40
C ASN A 480 -4.49 -5.18 5.02
N GLU A 481 -3.30 -5.24 4.44
CA GLU A 481 -2.13 -4.48 4.91
C GLU A 481 -2.39 -2.97 4.83
N VAL A 482 -3.02 -2.48 3.76
CA VAL A 482 -3.39 -1.06 3.59
C VAL A 482 -4.41 -0.64 4.66
N LEU A 483 -5.42 -1.46 4.93
CA LEU A 483 -6.40 -1.17 5.98
C LEU A 483 -5.73 -1.07 7.35
N ASP A 484 -4.82 -1.99 7.67
CA ASP A 484 -4.15 -2.03 8.97
C ASP A 484 -3.13 -0.89 9.14
N VAL A 485 -2.36 -0.58 8.11
CA VAL A 485 -1.25 0.39 8.17
C VAL A 485 -1.73 1.82 7.87
N MET A 486 -2.58 2.00 6.86
CA MET A 486 -2.97 3.33 6.36
C MET A 486 -4.32 3.83 6.92
N PHE A 487 -5.15 2.93 7.42
CA PHE A 487 -6.44 3.26 8.05
C PHE A 487 -6.55 2.62 9.45
N PRO A 488 -5.55 2.84 10.34
CA PRO A 488 -5.50 2.13 11.61
C PRO A 488 -6.72 2.45 12.48
N PRO A 489 -7.30 1.45 13.16
CA PRO A 489 -8.44 1.69 14.04
C PRO A 489 -8.05 2.60 15.20
N VAL A 490 -8.98 3.48 15.60
CA VAL A 490 -8.89 4.24 16.86
C VAL A 490 -9.44 3.38 17.98
N HIS A 491 -8.71 3.29 19.10
CA HIS A 491 -9.05 2.46 20.25
C HIS A 491 -9.64 3.25 21.42
#